data_AF-G9HT53-F1
#
_entry.id   AF-G9HT53-F1
#
_cell.length_a   1.000
_cell.length_b   1.000
_cell.length_c   1.000
_cell.angle_alpha   90.00
_cell.angle_beta   90.00
_cell.angle_gamma   90.00
#
_symmetry.space_group_name_H-M   'P 1'
#
loop_
_entity.id
_entity.type
_entity.pdbx_description
1 polymer ?
#
loop_
_entity_poly.entity_id
_entity_poly.type
_entity_poly.pdbx_seq_one_letter_code
_entity_poly.pdbx_strand_id
1 'polypeptide(L)'
;TNKILIGKDTRKSGYMVENALVSALTSIGYNVIQIGPMPTPAIAFLTEDMRCDAGIMISASHNPFEDNGIKFFNSYGYKLKEEEEKAIEEIFHDEELLHSSYKVGESVGSAKRIDDVIGRYIAHLKHSFPKHLNLQNLRIVLDTANGAAYKVAPVVFSELGADVLVINDEPNGCNINEQCGALHP
;
A
#
# COMPACT_ATOMS: atom_id res chain seq x y z
N THR A 1 -18.32 -3.32 4.08
CA THR A 1 -18.32 -4.32 2.99
C THR A 1 -17.66 -5.64 3.39
N ASN A 2 -17.23 -5.75 4.64
CA ASN A 2 -16.45 -6.84 5.21
C ASN A 2 -15.15 -7.11 4.42
N LYS A 3 -14.48 -6.03 3.98
CA LYS A 3 -13.28 -6.08 3.14
C LYS A 3 -12.18 -5.19 3.67
N ILE A 4 -10.97 -5.71 3.73
CA ILE A 4 -9.76 -4.98 4.11
C ILE A 4 -8.75 -5.04 2.96
N LEU A 5 -8.25 -3.88 2.55
CA LEU A 5 -7.21 -3.77 1.53
C LEU A 5 -5.83 -3.77 2.19
N ILE A 6 -4.89 -4.57 1.68
CA ILE A 6 -3.50 -4.59 2.17
C ILE A 6 -2.55 -4.40 1.00
N GLY A 7 -1.68 -3.40 1.13
CA GLY A 7 -0.52 -3.21 0.28
C GLY A 7 0.77 -3.09 1.09
N LYS A 8 1.89 -3.08 0.39
CA LYS A 8 3.22 -3.01 0.99
C LYS A 8 4.19 -2.23 0.12
N ASP A 9 5.39 -1.97 0.62
CA ASP A 9 6.52 -1.60 -0.24
C ASP A 9 7.30 -2.85 -0.68
N THR A 10 8.54 -2.65 -1.11
CA THR A 10 9.39 -3.69 -1.71
C THR A 10 10.20 -4.46 -0.67
N ARG A 11 10.13 -4.14 0.63
CA ARG A 11 10.91 -4.80 1.69
C ARG A 11 10.59 -6.29 1.79
N LYS A 12 11.63 -7.11 1.96
CA LYS A 12 11.48 -8.56 2.14
C LYS A 12 10.68 -8.93 3.40
N SER A 13 10.82 -8.16 4.48
CA SER A 13 10.02 -8.35 5.71
C SER A 13 8.52 -8.14 5.48
N GLY A 14 8.13 -7.38 4.45
CA GLY A 14 6.73 -7.13 4.10
C GLY A 14 5.95 -8.40 3.73
N TYR A 15 6.59 -9.44 3.19
CA TYR A 15 5.92 -10.73 2.92
C TYR A 15 5.51 -11.47 4.20
N MET A 16 6.38 -11.44 5.20
CA MET A 16 6.11 -12.05 6.50
C MET A 16 4.96 -11.32 7.22
N VAL A 17 5.03 -9.99 7.28
CA VAL A 17 4.01 -9.15 7.93
C VAL A 17 2.66 -9.25 7.20
N GLU A 18 2.64 -9.24 5.86
CA GLU A 18 1.43 -9.37 5.06
C GLU A 18 0.70 -10.69 5.36
N ASN A 19 1.43 -11.81 5.45
CA ASN A 19 0.82 -13.11 5.76
C ASN A 19 0.26 -13.18 7.18
N ALA A 20 0.95 -12.59 8.17
CA ALA A 20 0.45 -12.52 9.54
C ALA A 20 -0.86 -11.71 9.62
N LEU A 21 -0.92 -10.54 8.97
CA LEU A 21 -2.12 -9.71 8.91
C LEU A 21 -3.28 -10.41 8.19
N VAL A 22 -3.00 -11.09 7.07
CA VAL A 22 -4.02 -11.86 6.35
C VAL A 22 -4.60 -12.95 7.24
N SER A 23 -3.75 -13.71 7.95
CA SER A 23 -4.18 -14.76 8.86
C SER A 23 -5.03 -14.20 10.00
N ALA A 24 -4.62 -13.09 10.61
CA ALA A 24 -5.35 -12.48 11.73
C ALA A 24 -6.71 -11.91 11.31
N LEU A 25 -6.79 -11.23 10.17
CA LEU A 25 -8.03 -10.61 9.71
C LEU A 25 -9.05 -11.65 9.22
N THR A 26 -8.58 -12.69 8.53
CA THR A 26 -9.46 -13.78 8.08
C THR A 26 -9.99 -14.61 9.25
N SER A 27 -9.21 -14.77 10.34
CA SER A 27 -9.67 -15.49 11.54
C SER A 27 -10.83 -14.81 12.27
N ILE A 28 -11.00 -13.48 12.11
CA ILE A 28 -12.14 -12.73 12.67
C ILE A 28 -13.23 -12.43 11.62
N GLY A 29 -13.11 -13.02 10.41
CA GLY A 29 -14.17 -13.02 9.40
C GLY A 29 -14.05 -11.97 8.29
N TYR A 30 -12.99 -11.15 8.24
CA TYR A 30 -12.80 -10.18 7.17
C TYR A 30 -12.30 -10.81 5.87
N ASN A 31 -12.77 -10.30 4.73
CA ASN A 31 -12.21 -10.66 3.43
C ASN A 31 -11.02 -9.75 3.08
N VAL A 32 -9.83 -10.32 2.92
CA VAL A 32 -8.60 -9.58 2.67
C VAL A 32 -8.29 -9.51 1.18
N ILE A 33 -7.99 -8.31 0.70
CA ILE A 33 -7.55 -8.05 -0.67
C ILE A 33 -6.09 -7.60 -0.64
N GLN A 34 -5.19 -8.39 -1.19
CA GLN A 34 -3.77 -8.09 -1.29
C GLN A 34 -3.46 -7.47 -2.65
N ILE A 35 -2.72 -6.36 -2.67
CA ILE A 35 -2.35 -5.66 -3.92
C ILE A 35 -0.85 -5.60 -4.19
N GLY A 36 -0.04 -6.23 -3.33
CA GLY A 36 1.41 -6.24 -3.48
C GLY A 36 2.06 -4.86 -3.31
N PRO A 37 3.25 -4.66 -3.90
CA PRO A 37 3.98 -3.39 -3.81
C PRO A 37 3.22 -2.23 -4.45
N MET A 38 2.81 -1.25 -3.65
CA MET A 38 2.08 -0.05 -4.10
C MET A 38 2.44 1.16 -3.20
N PRO A 39 2.51 2.39 -3.74
CA PRO A 39 2.74 3.58 -2.93
C PRO A 39 1.71 3.73 -1.81
N THR A 40 2.13 4.24 -0.66
CA THR A 40 1.21 4.54 0.47
C THR A 40 -0.04 5.33 0.05
N PRO A 41 0.03 6.42 -0.76
CA PRO A 41 -1.16 7.13 -1.20
C PRO A 41 -2.09 6.30 -2.11
N ALA A 42 -1.59 5.25 -2.76
CA ALA A 42 -2.44 4.34 -3.52
C ALA A 42 -3.35 3.52 -2.60
N ILE A 43 -2.87 3.15 -1.40
CA ILE A 43 -3.67 2.41 -0.41
C ILE A 43 -4.85 3.27 0.05
N ALA A 44 -4.60 4.53 0.37
CA ALA A 44 -5.64 5.50 0.73
C ALA A 44 -6.72 5.60 -0.36
N PHE A 45 -6.29 5.87 -1.60
CA PHE A 45 -7.20 5.99 -2.75
C PHE A 45 -7.99 4.70 -3.04
N LEU A 46 -7.30 3.56 -3.14
CA LEU A 46 -7.92 2.28 -3.50
C LEU A 46 -8.86 1.76 -2.41
N THR A 47 -8.62 2.10 -1.14
CA THR A 47 -9.51 1.75 -0.04
C THR A 47 -10.90 2.33 -0.27
N GLU A 48 -10.96 3.63 -0.59
CA GLU A 48 -12.22 4.32 -0.89
C GLU A 48 -12.81 3.84 -2.24
N ASP A 49 -12.00 3.82 -3.32
CA ASP A 49 -12.44 3.43 -4.68
C ASP A 49 -13.08 2.03 -4.70
N MET A 50 -12.48 1.08 -3.96
CA MET A 50 -12.96 -0.29 -3.87
C MET A 50 -13.99 -0.53 -2.77
N ARG A 51 -14.38 0.53 -2.04
CA ARG A 51 -15.32 0.49 -0.91
C ARG A 51 -14.89 -0.52 0.16
N CYS A 52 -13.61 -0.56 0.48
CA CYS A 52 -13.11 -1.35 1.60
C CYS A 52 -13.44 -0.65 2.92
N ASP A 53 -13.57 -1.42 4.00
CA ASP A 53 -13.85 -0.85 5.32
C ASP A 53 -12.59 -0.21 5.93
N ALA A 54 -11.41 -0.70 5.56
CA ALA A 54 -10.13 -0.11 5.89
C ALA A 54 -9.04 -0.54 4.90
N GLY A 55 -7.94 0.23 4.90
CA GLY A 55 -6.72 -0.03 4.17
C GLY A 55 -5.52 -0.17 5.10
N ILE A 56 -4.58 -1.03 4.75
CA ILE A 56 -3.35 -1.24 5.51
C ILE A 56 -2.15 -1.13 4.57
N MET A 57 -1.16 -0.33 4.96
CA MET A 57 0.12 -0.20 4.28
C MET A 57 1.23 -0.76 5.17
N ILE A 58 2.00 -1.70 4.63
CA ILE A 58 3.19 -2.26 5.28
C ILE A 58 4.44 -1.57 4.71
N SER A 59 5.02 -0.62 5.44
CA SER A 59 6.23 0.11 5.03
C SER A 59 6.79 1.01 6.13
N ALA A 60 8.11 1.15 6.18
CA ALA A 60 8.82 2.16 6.97
C ALA A 60 9.26 3.40 6.17
N SER A 61 8.60 3.73 5.06
CA SER A 61 8.90 4.94 4.26
C SER A 61 10.37 4.98 3.80
N HIS A 62 11.14 5.97 4.24
CA HIS A 62 12.53 6.21 3.85
C HIS A 62 13.56 5.42 4.65
N ASN A 63 13.16 4.63 5.65
CA ASN A 63 14.08 3.90 6.51
C ASN A 63 14.88 2.81 5.74
N PRO A 64 16.01 2.31 6.29
CA PRO A 64 16.73 1.15 5.76
C PRO A 64 15.87 -0.12 5.73
N PHE A 65 16.17 -1.08 4.84
CA PHE A 65 15.30 -2.24 4.53
C PHE A 65 14.95 -3.14 5.71
N GLU A 66 15.76 -3.12 6.76
CA GLU A 66 15.59 -3.85 8.02
C GLU A 66 14.36 -3.38 8.79
N ASP A 67 14.04 -2.10 8.72
CA ASP A 67 12.88 -1.51 9.37
C ASP A 67 11.59 -1.83 8.62
N ASN A 68 10.47 -1.92 9.34
CA ASN A 68 9.14 -1.96 8.75
C ASN A 68 8.11 -1.31 9.68
N GLY A 69 6.90 -1.10 9.19
CA GLY A 69 5.81 -0.52 9.96
C GLY A 69 4.46 -0.81 9.33
N ILE A 70 3.40 -0.61 10.11
CA ILE A 70 2.02 -0.82 9.68
C ILE A 70 1.30 0.52 9.81
N LYS A 71 0.61 0.95 8.75
CA LYS A 71 -0.19 2.17 8.73
C LYS A 71 -1.62 1.81 8.34
N PHE A 72 -2.59 2.36 9.06
CA PHE A 72 -4.01 2.12 8.82
C PHE A 72 -4.67 3.33 8.16
N PHE A 73 -5.65 3.03 7.31
CA PHE A 73 -6.53 3.98 6.66
C PHE A 73 -7.97 3.56 6.91
N ASN A 74 -8.85 4.50 7.27
CA ASN A 74 -10.28 4.24 7.38
C ASN A 74 -10.93 4.07 6.00
N SER A 75 -12.24 3.83 5.98
CA SER A 75 -13.02 3.61 4.75
C SER A 75 -13.01 4.79 3.76
N TYR A 76 -12.59 5.98 4.20
CA TYR A 76 -12.47 7.19 3.38
C TYR A 76 -11.02 7.46 2.93
N GLY A 77 -10.11 6.51 3.17
CA GLY A 77 -8.70 6.67 2.82
C GLY A 77 -7.93 7.65 3.71
N TYR A 78 -8.52 8.12 4.82
CA TYR A 78 -7.81 8.95 5.79
C TYR A 78 -7.08 8.09 6.82
N LYS A 79 -6.02 8.64 7.40
CA LYS A 79 -5.41 8.04 8.59
C LYS A 79 -6.43 7.97 9.72
N LEU A 80 -6.23 6.99 10.61
CA LEU A 80 -6.98 6.91 11.85
C LEU A 80 -6.76 8.16 12.71
N LYS A 81 -7.79 8.55 13.45
CA LYS A 81 -7.74 9.57 14.49
C LYS A 81 -7.19 8.95 15.77
N GLU A 82 -6.68 9.78 16.66
CA GLU A 82 -6.16 9.35 17.97
C GLU A 82 -7.19 8.52 18.77
N GLU A 83 -8.47 8.86 18.70
CA GLU A 83 -9.55 8.09 19.36
C GLU A 83 -9.68 6.66 18.80
N GLU A 84 -9.52 6.50 17.48
CA GLU A 84 -9.56 5.19 16.81
C GLU A 84 -8.30 4.37 17.12
N GLU A 85 -7.14 5.02 17.18
CA GLU A 85 -5.87 4.39 17.59
C GLU A 85 -5.95 3.90 19.04
N LYS A 86 -6.45 4.74 19.94
CA LYS A 86 -6.66 4.38 21.34
C LYS A 86 -7.63 3.21 21.49
N ALA A 87 -8.72 3.16 20.72
CA ALA A 87 -9.64 2.05 20.74
C ALA A 87 -8.96 0.72 20.31
N ILE A 88 -8.04 0.77 19.33
CA ILE A 88 -7.25 -0.40 18.95
C ILE A 88 -6.34 -0.86 20.10
N GLU A 89 -5.70 0.08 20.81
CA GLU A 89 -4.86 -0.23 21.97
C GLU A 89 -5.67 -0.84 23.12
N GLU A 90 -6.87 -0.32 23.37
CA GLU A 90 -7.79 -0.88 24.38
C GLU A 90 -8.18 -2.32 24.02
N ILE A 91 -8.53 -2.59 22.75
CA ILE A 91 -8.85 -3.95 22.26
C ILE A 91 -7.65 -4.89 22.37
N PHE A 92 -6.44 -4.39 22.12
CA PHE A 92 -5.22 -5.21 22.23
C PHE A 92 -5.02 -5.78 23.64
N HIS A 93 -5.50 -5.08 24.67
CA HIS A 93 -5.43 -5.52 26.06
C HIS A 93 -6.64 -6.35 26.52
N ASP A 94 -7.66 -6.52 25.68
CA ASP A 94 -8.88 -7.28 26.00
C ASP A 94 -8.85 -8.69 25.39
N GLU A 95 -8.23 -9.63 26.11
CA GLU A 95 -8.10 -11.03 25.67
C GLU A 95 -9.47 -11.71 25.46
N GLU A 96 -10.49 -11.37 26.25
CA GLU A 96 -11.82 -11.96 26.14
C GLU A 96 -12.50 -11.52 24.84
N LEU A 97 -12.42 -10.23 24.51
CA LEU A 97 -12.93 -9.70 23.25
C LEU A 97 -12.20 -10.31 22.04
N LEU A 98 -10.87 -10.42 22.10
CA LEU A 98 -10.08 -11.04 21.02
C LEU A 98 -10.50 -12.49 20.80
N HIS A 99 -10.61 -13.29 21.87
CA HIS A 99 -10.96 -14.70 21.79
C HIS A 99 -12.39 -14.94 21.30
N SER A 100 -13.34 -14.14 21.79
CA SER A 100 -14.76 -14.23 21.38
C SER A 100 -15.01 -13.73 19.95
N SER A 101 -14.08 -12.96 19.38
CA SER A 101 -14.18 -12.44 18.01
C SER A 101 -13.87 -13.49 16.93
N TYR A 102 -13.10 -14.54 17.27
CA TYR A 102 -12.69 -15.56 16.32
C TYR A 102 -13.88 -16.28 15.68
N LYS A 103 -13.76 -16.53 14.38
CA LYS A 103 -14.74 -17.23 13.57
C LYS A 103 -14.28 -18.64 13.24
N VAL A 104 -15.23 -19.52 13.01
CA VAL A 104 -15.01 -20.93 12.65
C VAL A 104 -15.91 -21.31 11.47
N GLY A 105 -15.52 -22.38 10.76
CA GLY A 105 -16.29 -22.91 9.63
C GLY A 105 -16.50 -21.86 8.53
N GLU A 106 -17.73 -21.75 8.04
CA GLU A 106 -18.10 -20.86 6.93
C GLU A 106 -17.99 -19.37 7.25
N SER A 107 -17.85 -19.00 8.54
CA SER A 107 -17.71 -17.59 8.95
C SER A 107 -16.27 -17.08 8.89
N VAL A 108 -15.29 -17.96 8.60
CA VAL A 108 -13.89 -17.54 8.39
C VAL A 108 -13.79 -16.72 7.11
N GLY A 109 -13.06 -15.61 7.17
CA GLY A 109 -12.87 -14.72 6.03
C GLY A 109 -12.04 -15.35 4.92
N SER A 110 -12.09 -14.76 3.73
CA SER A 110 -11.29 -15.19 2.58
C SER A 110 -10.15 -14.22 2.26
N ALA A 111 -9.13 -14.67 1.53
CA ALA A 111 -8.08 -13.81 1.04
C ALA A 111 -7.93 -13.97 -0.48
N LYS A 112 -7.68 -12.86 -1.18
CA LYS A 112 -7.34 -12.89 -2.61
C LYS A 112 -6.32 -11.81 -2.94
N ARG A 113 -5.47 -12.11 -3.93
CA ARG A 113 -4.56 -11.14 -4.53
C ARG A 113 -5.14 -10.61 -5.83
N ILE A 114 -4.96 -9.32 -6.08
CA ILE A 114 -5.35 -8.67 -7.33
C ILE A 114 -4.21 -7.77 -7.82
N ASP A 115 -4.01 -7.73 -9.13
CA ASP A 115 -2.94 -6.97 -9.78
C ASP A 115 -3.48 -5.84 -10.69
N ASP A 116 -4.79 -5.81 -10.97
CA ASP A 116 -5.44 -4.84 -11.87
C ASP A 116 -5.52 -3.41 -11.31
N VAL A 117 -5.21 -3.24 -10.03
CA VAL A 117 -5.26 -1.96 -9.30
C VAL A 117 -4.16 -0.97 -9.69
N ILE A 118 -3.05 -1.45 -10.26
CA ILE A 118 -1.96 -0.58 -10.75
C ILE A 118 -2.50 0.40 -11.80
N GLY A 119 -3.26 -0.11 -12.79
CA GLY A 119 -3.86 0.70 -13.83
C GLY A 119 -4.89 1.70 -13.31
N ARG A 120 -5.67 1.33 -12.29
CA ARG A 120 -6.64 2.23 -11.65
C ARG A 120 -5.96 3.43 -11.01
N TYR A 121 -4.86 3.19 -10.28
CA TYR A 121 -4.12 4.27 -9.65
C TYR A 121 -3.38 5.15 -10.67
N ILE A 122 -2.79 4.58 -11.72
CA ILE A 122 -2.20 5.34 -12.82
C ILE A 122 -3.25 6.24 -13.49
N ALA A 123 -4.44 5.70 -13.79
CA ALA A 123 -5.53 6.48 -14.38
C ALA A 123 -5.97 7.63 -13.46
N HIS A 124 -6.08 7.39 -12.16
CA HIS A 124 -6.39 8.42 -11.17
C HIS A 124 -5.34 9.54 -11.15
N LEU A 125 -4.05 9.19 -11.09
CA LEU A 125 -2.96 10.17 -11.10
C LEU A 125 -2.97 11.03 -12.36
N LYS A 126 -3.12 10.42 -13.54
CA LYS A 126 -3.23 11.18 -14.80
C LYS A 126 -4.48 12.05 -14.85
N HIS A 127 -5.59 11.61 -14.27
CA HIS A 127 -6.82 12.41 -14.21
C HIS A 127 -6.66 13.67 -13.35
N SER A 128 -5.79 13.62 -12.33
CA SER A 128 -5.45 14.79 -11.49
C SER A 128 -4.58 15.82 -12.22
N PHE A 129 -3.96 15.43 -13.35
CA PHE A 129 -3.16 16.32 -14.18
C PHE A 129 -4.06 17.12 -15.15
N PRO A 130 -3.82 18.42 -15.39
CA PRO A 130 -4.67 19.22 -16.27
C PRO A 130 -4.71 18.68 -17.71
N LYS A 131 -5.93 18.39 -18.23
CA LYS A 131 -6.13 17.77 -19.56
C LYS A 131 -5.57 18.54 -20.77
N HIS A 132 -5.35 19.85 -20.62
CA HIS A 132 -4.81 20.70 -21.68
C HIS A 132 -3.28 20.76 -21.67
N LEU A 133 -2.63 20.12 -20.69
CA LEU A 133 -1.19 20.03 -20.56
C LEU A 133 -0.73 18.59 -20.85
N ASN A 134 0.53 18.45 -21.23
CA ASN A 134 1.24 17.18 -21.32
C ASN A 134 2.72 17.43 -20.98
N LEU A 135 3.52 16.36 -20.98
CA LEU A 135 4.95 16.40 -20.68
C LEU A 135 5.82 16.19 -21.93
N GLN A 136 5.28 16.40 -23.13
CA GLN A 136 6.04 16.26 -24.37
C GLN A 136 7.23 17.22 -24.40
N ASN A 137 8.33 16.77 -25.01
CA ASN A 137 9.60 17.48 -25.09
C ASN A 137 10.32 17.70 -23.75
N LEU A 138 9.84 17.10 -22.66
CA LEU A 138 10.57 17.04 -21.39
C LEU A 138 11.30 15.70 -21.26
N ARG A 139 12.58 15.76 -20.90
CA ARG A 139 13.34 14.61 -20.43
C ARG A 139 13.37 14.63 -18.90
N ILE A 140 12.91 13.55 -18.27
CA ILE A 140 12.79 13.41 -16.82
C ILE A 140 13.58 12.20 -16.36
N VAL A 141 14.46 12.39 -15.37
CA VAL A 141 15.10 11.28 -14.65
C VAL A 141 14.28 10.97 -13.41
N LEU A 142 13.91 9.71 -13.21
CA LEU A 142 13.15 9.25 -12.05
C LEU A 142 13.99 8.28 -11.23
N ASP A 143 14.30 8.65 -10.00
CA ASP A 143 14.78 7.72 -8.99
C ASP A 143 13.59 7.13 -8.24
N THR A 144 13.39 5.81 -8.34
CA THR A 144 12.28 5.12 -7.67
C THR A 144 12.66 4.49 -6.34
N ALA A 145 13.90 4.70 -5.88
CA ALA A 145 14.46 4.28 -4.60
C ALA A 145 14.38 2.76 -4.33
N ASN A 146 14.27 1.95 -5.40
CA ASN A 146 13.86 0.54 -5.35
C ASN A 146 12.60 0.33 -4.49
N GLY A 147 11.74 1.34 -4.42
CA GLY A 147 10.62 1.44 -3.51
C GLY A 147 9.28 1.15 -4.17
N ALA A 148 8.20 1.49 -3.49
CA ALA A 148 6.85 1.09 -3.89
C ALA A 148 6.34 1.73 -5.20
N ALA A 149 6.98 2.82 -5.66
CA ALA A 149 6.57 3.55 -6.87
C ALA A 149 7.23 3.04 -8.15
N TYR A 150 8.15 2.07 -8.09
CA TYR A 150 8.97 1.63 -9.22
C TYR A 150 8.17 1.22 -10.47
N LYS A 151 6.97 0.67 -10.29
CA LYS A 151 6.06 0.33 -11.41
C LYS A 151 5.16 1.47 -11.85
N VAL A 152 4.68 2.28 -10.91
CA VAL A 152 3.64 3.28 -11.18
C VAL A 152 4.24 4.54 -11.78
N ALA A 153 5.32 5.06 -11.18
CA ALA A 153 5.85 6.36 -11.55
C ALA A 153 6.32 6.40 -13.01
N PRO A 154 7.14 5.46 -13.52
CA PRO A 154 7.60 5.51 -14.91
C PRO A 154 6.44 5.56 -15.90
N VAL A 155 5.40 4.73 -15.69
CA VAL A 155 4.23 4.66 -16.57
C VAL A 155 3.44 5.97 -16.57
N VAL A 156 3.21 6.58 -15.41
CA VAL A 156 2.50 7.87 -15.31
C VAL A 156 3.21 8.95 -16.12
N PHE A 157 4.52 9.11 -15.94
CA PHE A 157 5.29 10.14 -16.64
C PHE A 157 5.38 9.86 -18.14
N SER A 158 5.62 8.60 -18.55
CA SER A 158 5.69 8.23 -19.97
C SER A 158 4.36 8.40 -20.69
N GLU A 159 3.23 8.02 -20.06
CA GLU A 159 1.89 8.16 -20.66
C GLU A 159 1.43 9.61 -20.75
N LEU A 160 2.00 10.51 -19.95
CA LEU A 160 1.83 11.96 -20.08
C LEU A 160 2.74 12.57 -21.17
N GLY A 161 3.64 11.78 -21.78
CA GLY A 161 4.43 12.17 -22.95
C GLY A 161 5.90 12.54 -22.66
N ALA A 162 6.39 12.35 -21.44
CA ALA A 162 7.80 12.60 -21.12
C ALA A 162 8.73 11.53 -21.69
N ASP A 163 9.97 11.93 -22.02
CA ASP A 163 11.10 11.02 -22.21
C ASP A 163 11.67 10.66 -20.84
N VAL A 164 11.47 9.43 -20.38
CA VAL A 164 11.75 9.02 -19.00
C VAL A 164 12.98 8.12 -18.94
N LEU A 165 13.99 8.54 -18.16
CA LEU A 165 15.08 7.69 -17.72
C LEU A 165 14.83 7.28 -16.27
N VAL A 166 14.68 5.99 -16.01
CA VAL A 166 14.45 5.47 -14.66
C VAL A 166 15.76 4.95 -14.08
N ILE A 167 16.00 5.21 -12.80
CA ILE A 167 17.09 4.67 -12.01
C ILE A 167 16.54 4.07 -10.71
N ASN A 168 17.26 3.09 -10.15
CA ASN A 168 16.90 2.39 -8.92
C ASN A 168 15.47 1.83 -8.96
N ASP A 169 15.15 1.05 -9.99
CA ASP A 169 13.84 0.43 -10.25
C ASP A 169 13.86 -1.10 -10.28
N GLU A 170 14.93 -1.70 -9.75
CA GLU A 170 15.12 -3.15 -9.66
C GLU A 170 15.11 -3.62 -8.19
N PRO A 171 13.95 -3.57 -7.50
CA PRO A 171 13.87 -3.99 -6.11
C PRO A 171 14.15 -5.48 -5.93
N ASN A 172 15.08 -5.80 -5.02
CA ASN A 172 15.45 -7.18 -4.69
C ASN A 172 14.99 -7.62 -3.27
N GLY A 173 14.32 -6.73 -2.55
CA GLY A 173 13.86 -6.95 -1.18
C GLY A 173 14.76 -6.38 -0.09
N CYS A 174 16.00 -6.01 -0.44
CA CYS A 174 17.02 -5.50 0.48
C CYS A 174 17.63 -4.15 0.06
N ASN A 175 17.40 -3.68 -1.17
CA ASN A 175 18.02 -2.48 -1.74
C ASN A 175 17.12 -1.22 -1.71
N ILE A 176 16.00 -1.24 -0.99
CA ILE A 176 15.13 -0.06 -0.87
C ILE A 176 15.87 1.05 -0.11
N ASN A 177 15.84 2.27 -0.66
CA ASN A 177 16.53 3.46 -0.13
C ASN A 177 18.06 3.29 0.03
N GLU A 178 18.66 2.27 -0.57
CA GLU A 178 20.11 2.04 -0.51
C GLU A 178 20.82 3.06 -1.41
N GLN A 179 21.35 4.13 -0.82
CA GLN A 179 22.07 5.19 -1.53
C GLN A 179 21.27 5.82 -2.69
N CYS A 180 19.95 5.83 -2.57
CA CYS A 180 19.02 6.35 -3.57
C CYS A 180 17.77 6.96 -2.92
N GLY A 181 16.95 7.60 -3.73
CA GLY A 181 15.69 8.20 -3.32
C GLY A 181 15.85 9.57 -2.66
N ALA A 182 14.77 10.08 -2.07
CA ALA A 182 14.67 11.48 -1.64
C ALA A 182 15.70 11.91 -0.58
N LEU A 183 16.26 10.97 0.20
CA LEU A 183 17.30 11.28 1.19
C LEU A 183 18.73 11.20 0.62
N HIS A 184 18.88 10.68 -0.60
CA HIS A 184 20.15 10.51 -1.31
C HIS A 184 19.98 10.95 -2.80
N PRO A 185 19.73 12.25 -3.06
CA PRO A 185 19.43 12.77 -4.40
C PRO A 185 20.66 12.91 -5.32
#